data_AF-A0A7K1ZM60-F1
#
_entry.id   AF-A0A7K1ZM60-F1
#
_cell.length_a   1.000
_cell.length_b   1.000
_cell.length_c   1.000
_cell.angle_alpha   90.00
_cell.angle_beta   90.00
_cell.angle_gamma   90.00
#
_symmetry.space_group_name_H-M   'P 1'
#
loop_
_entity.id
_entity.type
_entity.pdbx_description
1 polymer ?
#
loop_
_entity_poly.entity_id
_entity_poly.type
_entity_poly.pdbx_seq_one_letter_code
_entity_poly.pdbx_strand_id
1 'polypeptide(L)' 'MRSKRRQPMLGRIRHVHMVGIGGIGMSSIAAVLLSRGYRVTGSDLSLSELTDKLVADGATVYEGHDRKHVEGAGVVVY' A
#
# COMPACT_ATOMS: atom_id res chain seq x y z
N MET A 1 15.57 29.89 -9.59
CA MET A 1 16.02 28.62 -8.96
C MET A 1 14.81 27.67 -8.88
N ARG A 2 14.61 26.77 -9.85
CA ARG A 2 13.46 25.84 -9.83
C ARG A 2 13.78 24.66 -8.92
N SER A 3 13.14 24.62 -7.75
CA SER A 3 13.15 23.47 -6.84
C SER A 3 12.84 22.19 -7.64
N LYS A 4 13.77 21.22 -7.62
CA LYS A 4 13.55 19.88 -8.19
C LYS A 4 12.36 19.27 -7.44
N ARG A 5 11.15 19.39 -7.98
CA ARG A 5 10.00 18.60 -7.52
C ARG A 5 10.46 17.14 -7.62
N ARG A 6 10.62 16.47 -6.48
CA ARG A 6 10.77 15.01 -6.44
C ARG A 6 9.53 14.47 -7.14
N GLN A 7 9.65 14.07 -8.41
CA GLN A 7 8.58 13.35 -9.06
C GLN A 7 8.33 12.10 -8.21
N PRO A 8 7.07 11.79 -7.86
CA PRO A 8 6.77 10.51 -7.25
C PRO A 8 7.32 9.41 -8.19
N MET A 9 7.99 8.40 -7.65
CA MET A 9 8.51 7.28 -8.45
C MET A 9 7.44 6.63 -9.35
N LEU A 10 6.16 6.78 -9.00
CA LEU A 10 5.00 6.27 -9.73
C LEU A 10 4.20 7.38 -10.46
N GLY A 11 4.87 8.43 -10.94
CA GLY A 11 4.22 9.50 -11.71
C GLY A 11 3.19 10.29 -10.89
N ARG A 12 1.90 10.26 -11.29
CA ARG A 12 0.80 10.93 -10.56
C ARG A 12 0.13 10.04 -9.52
N ILE A 13 0.51 8.77 -9.42
CA ILE A 13 -0.09 7.82 -8.47
C ILE A 13 0.25 8.25 -7.04
N ARG A 14 -0.77 8.27 -6.19
CA ARG A 14 -0.66 8.56 -4.75
C ARG A 14 -1.21 7.45 -3.86
N HIS A 15 -2.03 6.57 -4.42
CA HIS A 15 -2.71 5.50 -3.70
C HIS A 15 -2.41 4.16 -4.38
N VAL A 16 -1.82 3.25 -3.63
CA VAL A 16 -1.46 1.89 -4.05
C VAL A 16 -2.31 0.91 -3.25
N HIS A 17 -2.98 -0.02 -3.94
CA HIS A 17 -3.62 -1.18 -3.29
C HIS A 17 -2.79 -2.44 -3.53
N MET A 18 -2.53 -3.22 -2.47
CA MET A 18 -1.71 -4.43 -2.53
C MET A 18 -2.54 -5.67 -2.18
N VAL A 19 -2.68 -6.61 -3.10
CA VAL A 19 -3.31 -7.92 -2.87
C VAL A 19 -2.24 -8.87 -2.33
N GLY A 20 -2.54 -9.62 -1.26
CA GLY A 20 -1.55 -10.43 -0.54
C GLY A 20 -0.57 -9.57 0.28
N ILE A 21 -1.04 -8.45 0.83
CA ILE A 21 -0.18 -7.46 1.51
C ILE A 21 0.56 -8.02 2.74
N GLY A 22 0.04 -9.08 3.37
CA GLY A 22 0.63 -9.78 4.50
C GLY A 22 1.79 -10.70 4.12
N GLY A 23 2.05 -10.95 2.84
CA GLY A 23 3.22 -11.71 2.40
C GLY A 23 4.54 -11.00 2.74
N ILE A 24 5.61 -11.75 3.00
CA ILE A 24 6.92 -11.21 3.44
C ILE A 24 7.47 -10.15 2.46
N GLY A 25 7.38 -10.42 1.15
CA GLY A 25 7.85 -9.48 0.12
C GLY A 25 6.94 -8.26 -0.01
N MET A 26 5.62 -8.48 -0.01
CA MET A 26 4.63 -7.42 -0.21
C MET A 26 4.57 -6.46 0.98
N SER A 27 4.64 -6.97 2.20
CA SER A 27 4.67 -6.15 3.42
C SER A 27 5.92 -5.25 3.47
N SER A 28 7.06 -5.76 3.02
CA SER A 28 8.29 -4.96 2.91
C SER A 28 8.15 -3.80 1.92
N ILE A 29 7.54 -4.05 0.76
CA ILE A 29 7.27 -3.01 -0.25
C ILE A 29 6.24 -2.00 0.28
N ALA A 30 5.18 -2.48 0.95
CA ALA A 30 4.15 -1.65 1.56
C ALA A 30 4.74 -0.65 2.57
N ALA A 31 5.60 -1.12 3.47
CA ALA A 31 6.29 -0.28 4.46
C ALA A 31 7.15 0.80 3.80
N VAL A 32 7.87 0.46 2.71
CA VAL A 32 8.66 1.44 1.95
C VAL A 32 7.77 2.49 1.26
N LEU A 33 6.60 2.10 0.76
CA LEU A 33 5.65 3.02 0.15
C LEU A 33 5.03 3.97 1.20
N LEU A 34 4.64 3.45 2.37
CA LEU A 34 4.16 4.25 3.50
C LEU A 34 5.21 5.29 3.93
N SER A 35 6.45 4.88 4.16
CA SER A 35 7.54 5.79 4.58
C SER A 35 7.84 6.89 3.53
N ARG A 36 7.46 6.68 2.28
CA ARG A 36 7.58 7.65 1.18
C ARG A 36 6.34 8.53 0.99
N GLY A 37 5.33 8.38 1.86
CA GLY A 37 4.11 9.19 1.86
C GLY A 37 3.07 8.77 0.82
N TYR A 38 3.13 7.54 0.31
CA TYR A 38 2.01 6.98 -0.46
C TYR A 38 0.90 6.55 0.49
N ARG A 39 -0.35 6.71 0.06
CA ARG A 39 -1.47 6.02 0.68
C ARG A 39 -1.38 4.55 0.28
N VAL A 40 -1.33 3.65 1.26
CA VAL A 40 -1.28 2.21 1.01
C VAL A 40 -2.54 1.57 1.59
N THR A 41 -3.26 0.85 0.74
CA THR A 41 -4.30 -0.10 1.15
C THR A 41 -3.86 -1.50 0.75
N GLY A 42 -4.46 -2.52 1.34
CA GLY A 42 -4.24 -3.88 0.85
C GLY A 42 -5.27 -4.87 1.37
N SER A 43 -5.29 -6.05 0.77
CA SER A 43 -6.11 -7.17 1.22
C SER A 43 -5.29 -8.45 1.35
N ASP A 44 -5.65 -9.29 2.30
CA ASP A 44 -5.05 -10.61 2.48
C ASP A 44 -6.10 -11.61 2.97
N LEU A 45 -5.89 -12.91 2.77
CA LEU A 45 -6.83 -13.95 3.19
C LEU A 45 -6.96 -14.06 4.70
N SER A 46 -5.88 -13.73 5.43
CA SER A 46 -5.83 -13.76 6.89
C SER A 46 -5.01 -12.59 7.43
N LEU A 47 -5.46 -12.01 8.53
CA LEU A 47 -4.65 -11.05 9.28
C LEU A 47 -3.49 -11.75 10.02
N SER A 48 -2.38 -11.05 10.15
CA SER A 48 -1.14 -11.52 10.77
C SER A 48 -0.37 -10.37 11.45
N GLU A 49 0.69 -10.70 12.18
CA GLU A 49 1.57 -9.70 12.78
C GLU A 49 2.16 -8.71 11.75
N LEU A 50 2.36 -9.16 10.50
CA LEU A 50 2.82 -8.29 9.42
C LEU A 50 1.75 -7.28 9.01
N THR A 51 0.49 -7.70 8.89
CA THR A 51 -0.61 -6.78 8.58
C THR A 51 -0.86 -5.81 9.74
N ASP A 52 -0.73 -6.26 10.98
CA ASP A 52 -0.88 -5.42 12.17
C ASP A 52 0.17 -4.30 12.21
N LYS A 53 1.42 -4.62 11.91
CA LYS A 53 2.50 -3.62 11.79
C LYS A 53 2.20 -2.60 10.70
N LEU A 54 1.74 -3.03 9.53
CA LEU A 54 1.39 -2.11 8.45
C LEU A 54 0.21 -1.19 8.82
N VAL A 55 -0.79 -1.71 9.55
CA VAL A 55 -1.89 -0.89 10.07
C VAL A 55 -1.37 0.14 11.08
N ALA A 56 -0.46 -0.27 11.98
CA ALA A 56 0.19 0.65 12.92
C ALA A 56 1.02 1.73 12.21
N ASP A 57 1.62 1.41 11.06
CA ASP A 57 2.36 2.33 10.20
C ASP A 57 1.46 3.18 9.28
N GLY A 58 0.13 3.01 9.35
CA GLY A 58 -0.87 3.84 8.68
C GLY A 58 -1.44 3.27 7.37
N ALA A 59 -1.18 2.00 7.04
CA ALA A 59 -1.93 1.32 5.98
C ALA A 59 -3.37 1.03 6.41
N THR A 60 -4.25 0.86 5.42
CA THR A 60 -5.55 0.22 5.62
C THR A 60 -5.47 -1.20 5.08
N VAL A 61 -5.67 -2.20 5.93
CA VAL A 61 -5.67 -3.61 5.53
C VAL A 61 -7.07 -4.20 5.68
N TYR A 62 -7.52 -4.92 4.66
CA TYR A 62 -8.79 -5.64 4.66
C TYR A 62 -8.53 -7.15 4.71
N GLU A 63 -9.30 -7.86 5.54
CA GLU A 63 -9.32 -9.32 5.49
C GLU A 63 -10.27 -9.79 4.38
N GLY A 64 -9.81 -10.75 3.58
CA GLY A 64 -10.47 -11.24 2.37
C GLY A 64 -10.34 -10.31 1.16
N HIS A 65 -10.54 -10.89 -0.02
CA HIS A 65 -10.53 -10.15 -1.29
C HIS A 65 -11.95 -9.78 -1.71
N ASP A 66 -12.19 -8.48 -1.92
CA ASP A 66 -13.48 -7.94 -2.38
C ASP A 66 -13.21 -6.80 -3.37
N ARG A 67 -14.03 -6.70 -4.42
CA ARG A 67 -13.96 -5.63 -5.41
C ARG A 67 -14.01 -4.24 -4.77
N LYS A 68 -14.75 -4.08 -3.66
CA LYS A 68 -14.85 -2.80 -2.95
C LYS A 68 -13.52 -2.33 -2.35
N HIS A 69 -12.59 -3.25 -2.06
CA HIS A 69 -11.32 -2.92 -1.39
C HIS A 69 -10.34 -2.18 -2.31
N VAL A 70 -10.47 -2.34 -3.63
CA VAL A 70 -9.60 -1.67 -4.63
C VAL A 70 -10.11 -0.30 -5.07
N GLU A 71 -11.30 0.11 -4.62
CA GLU A 71 -11.94 1.33 -5.08
C GLU A 71 -11.09 2.58 -4.73
N GLY A 72 -10.88 3.43 -5.74
CA GLY A 72 -10.05 4.64 -5.61
C GLY A 72 -8.54 4.39 -5.61
N ALA A 73 -8.07 3.14 -5.77
CA ALA A 73 -6.65 2.86 -6.00
C ALA A 73 -6.20 3.42 -7.36
N GLY A 74 -5.05 4.10 -7.39
CA GLY A 74 -4.45 4.55 -8.65
C GLY A 74 -3.66 3.43 -9.35
N VAL A 75 -3.28 2.40 -8.59
CA VAL A 75 -2.62 1.19 -9.05
C VAL A 75 -2.90 0.04 -8.09
N VAL A 76 -2.97 -1.17 -8.63
CA VAL A 76 -3.06 -2.42 -7.86
C VAL A 76 -1.79 -3.23 -8.11
N VAL A 77 -1.23 -3.81 -7.06
CA VAL A 77 -0.08 -4.74 -7.09
C VAL A 77 -0.53 -6.07 -6.49
N TYR A 78 -0.15 -7.20 -7.10
CA TYR A 78 -0.54 -8.55 -6.71
C TYR A 78 0.59 -9.55 -6.96
#